data_AF-A0A3A0DXX3-F1
#
_entry.id   AF-A0A3A0DXX3-F1
#
_cell.length_a   1.000
_cell.length_b   1.000
_cell.length_c   1.000
_cell.angle_alpha   90.00
_cell.angle_beta   90.00
_cell.angle_gamma   90.00
#
_symmetry.space_group_name_H-M   'P 1'
#
loop_
_entity.id
_entity.type
_entity.pdbx_description
1 polymer ?
#
loop_
_entity_poly.entity_id
_entity_poly.type
_entity_poly.pdbx_seq_one_letter_code
_entity_poly.pdbx_strand_id
1 'polypeptide(L)'
;MKVPIATTLLGLWLCIAVLEARAAERPPLPLDRFEKLHGLLQRQPHESRWMEIEWHPSVWEARKKAAAEGKPLFIWAGSGGAPAAGC
;
A
#
# COMPACT_ATOMS: atom_id res chain seq x y z
N MET A 1 -19.41 37.55 30.37
CA MET A 1 -17.93 37.36 30.42
C MET A 1 -17.34 37.92 29.13
N LYS A 2 -16.55 39.01 29.20
CA LYS A 2 -15.85 39.57 28.04
C LYS A 2 -14.49 38.89 27.95
N VAL A 3 -14.26 38.04 26.95
CA VAL A 3 -12.94 37.46 26.72
C VAL A 3 -12.02 38.59 26.25
N PRO A 4 -10.88 38.84 26.90
CA PRO A 4 -10.03 39.96 26.53
C PRO A 4 -9.42 39.72 25.15
N ILE A 5 -9.35 40.78 24.34
CA ILE A 5 -8.82 40.77 22.97
C ILE A 5 -7.43 40.11 22.92
N ALA A 6 -6.62 40.32 23.96
CA ALA A 6 -5.30 39.69 24.11
C ALA A 6 -5.35 38.15 24.12
N THR A 7 -6.37 37.54 24.72
CA THR A 7 -6.53 36.08 24.75
C THR A 7 -6.93 35.53 23.38
N THR A 8 -7.78 36.24 22.64
CA THR A 8 -8.16 35.86 21.28
C THR A 8 -6.99 35.97 20.31
N LEU A 9 -6.19 37.04 20.43
CA LEU A 9 -4.99 37.24 19.61
C LEU A 9 -3.91 36.20 19.90
N LEU A 10 -3.70 35.85 21.18
CA LEU A 10 -2.79 34.77 21.56
C LEU A 10 -3.25 33.41 21.03
N GLY A 11 -4.55 33.11 21.11
CA GLY A 11 -5.12 31.88 20.56
C GLY A 11 -5.00 31.80 19.05
N LEU A 12 -5.24 32.91 18.34
CA LEU A 12 -5.07 32.98 16.89
C LEU A 12 -3.61 32.78 16.47
N TRP A 13 -2.68 33.43 17.18
CA TRP A 13 -1.24 33.27 16.95
C TRP A 13 -0.78 31.82 17.19
N LEU A 14 -1.27 31.18 18.26
CA LEU A 14 -0.99 29.77 18.55
C LEU A 14 -1.52 28.84 17.44
N CYS A 15 -2.74 29.09 16.95
CA CYS A 15 -3.31 28.34 15.83
C CYS A 15 -2.48 28.49 14.55
N ILE A 16 -2.02 29.70 14.24
CA ILE A 16 -1.17 29.97 13.06
C ILE A 16 0.16 29.24 13.20
N ALA A 17 0.83 29.32 14.35
CA ALA A 17 2.09 28.63 14.61
C ALA A 17 1.98 27.09 14.47
N VAL A 18 0.85 26.51 14.91
CA VAL A 18 0.57 25.08 14.74
C VAL A 18 0.34 24.73 13.27
N LEU A 19 -0.35 25.59 12.51
CA LEU A 19 -0.59 25.39 11.09
C LEU A 19 0.72 25.44 10.29
N GLU A 20 1.59 26.41 10.57
CA GLU A 20 2.90 26.55 9.94
C GLU A 20 3.80 25.34 10.24
N ALA A 21 3.82 24.85 11.49
CA ALA A 21 4.58 23.67 11.85
C ALA A 21 4.08 22.39 11.15
N ARG A 22 2.78 22.32 10.81
CA ARG A 22 2.20 21.20 10.05
C ARG A 22 2.42 21.32 8.54
N ALA A 23 2.45 22.55 8.03
CA ALA A 23 2.68 22.86 6.63
C ALA A 23 4.17 22.81 6.25
N ALA A 24 5.07 22.89 7.24
CA ALA A 24 6.50 22.75 7.02
C ALA A 24 6.81 21.41 6.32
N GLU A 25 7.45 21.50 5.16
CA GLU A 25 7.94 20.32 4.46
C GLU A 25 8.89 19.55 5.38
N ARG A 26 8.70 18.24 5.47
CA ARG A 26 9.62 17.39 6.21
C ARG A 26 10.95 17.36 5.46
N PRO A 27 12.08 17.45 6.17
CA PRO A 27 13.38 17.27 5.52
C PRO A 27 13.45 15.88 4.86
N PRO A 28 14.18 15.74 3.74
CA PRO A 28 14.41 14.46 3.11
C PRO A 28 14.97 13.44 4.11
N LEU A 29 14.56 12.17 3.96
CA LEU A 29 15.14 11.08 4.73
C LEU A 29 16.62 10.91 4.35
N PRO A 30 17.52 10.73 5.34
CA PRO A 30 18.88 10.28 5.07
C PRO A 30 18.88 8.99 4.24
N LEU A 31 19.87 8.84 3.35
CA LEU A 31 19.90 7.74 2.39
C LEU A 31 19.89 6.36 3.06
N ASP A 32 20.65 6.18 4.14
CA ASP A 32 20.70 4.95 4.93
C ASP A 32 19.34 4.57 5.54
N ARG A 33 18.60 5.58 6.01
CA ARG A 33 17.24 5.42 6.57
C ARG A 33 16.24 5.09 5.48
N PHE A 34 16.38 5.72 4.32
CA PHE A 34 15.56 5.43 3.15
C PHE A 34 15.79 4.01 2.65
N GLU A 35 17.05 3.60 2.45
CA GLU A 35 17.41 2.25 1.98
C GLU A 35 16.89 1.18 2.93
N LYS A 36 17.06 1.39 4.24
CA LYS A 36 16.50 0.48 5.25
C LYS A 36 14.99 0.39 5.16
N LEU A 37 14.28 1.52 5.07
CA LEU A 37 12.82 1.53 4.96
C LEU A 37 12.35 0.89 3.65
N HIS A 38 12.97 1.27 2.54
CA HIS A 38 12.64 0.77 1.21
C HIS A 38 12.86 -0.74 1.12
N GLY A 39 13.94 -1.27 1.70
CA GLY A 39 14.19 -2.70 1.80
C GLY A 39 13.11 -3.45 2.58
N LEU A 40 12.48 -2.83 3.57
CA LEU A 40 11.36 -3.41 4.32
C LEU A 40 10.03 -3.40 3.54
N LEU A 41 9.87 -2.49 2.58
CA LEU A 41 8.69 -2.40 1.72
C LEU A 41 8.75 -3.37 0.55
N GLN A 42 9.96 -3.79 0.15
CA GLN A 42 10.13 -4.80 -0.88
C GLN A 42 9.66 -6.16 -0.38
N ARG A 43 9.14 -6.97 -1.32
CA ARG A 43 8.77 -8.36 -1.03
C ARG A 43 9.99 -9.14 -0.56
N GLN A 44 9.88 -9.78 0.59
CA GLN A 44 10.94 -10.63 1.13
C GLN A 44 10.93 -12.03 0.48
N PRO A 45 12.05 -12.77 0.54
CA PRO A 45 12.06 -14.18 0.16
C PRO A 45 10.95 -14.94 0.90
N HIS A 46 10.23 -15.80 0.17
CA HIS A 46 9.11 -16.59 0.68
C HIS A 46 7.85 -15.79 1.07
N GLU A 47 7.83 -14.47 0.91
CA GLU A 47 6.59 -13.72 0.94
C GLU A 47 5.83 -13.85 -0.39
N SER A 48 4.50 -13.81 -0.28
CA SER A 48 3.58 -13.87 -1.41
C SER A 48 3.83 -15.05 -2.34
N ARG A 49 4.04 -16.25 -1.77
CA ARG A 49 4.25 -17.52 -2.51
C ARG A 49 3.17 -17.84 -3.54
N TRP A 50 1.98 -17.28 -3.37
CA TRP A 50 0.92 -17.38 -4.36
C TRP A 50 1.31 -16.75 -5.71
N MET A 51 2.27 -15.83 -5.76
CA MET A 51 2.85 -15.29 -7.01
C MET A 51 3.82 -16.25 -7.70
N GLU A 52 4.28 -17.30 -7.03
CA GLU A 52 5.18 -18.32 -7.58
C GLU A 52 4.41 -19.44 -8.29
N ILE A 53 3.08 -19.48 -8.14
CA ILE A 53 2.21 -20.46 -8.78
C ILE A 53 2.08 -20.10 -10.26
N GLU A 54 2.24 -21.09 -11.14
CA GLU A 54 1.92 -20.96 -12.56
C GLU A 54 0.40 -20.84 -12.73
N TRP A 55 -0.12 -19.62 -12.67
CA TRP A 55 -1.53 -19.34 -12.87
C TRP A 55 -1.93 -19.52 -14.33
N HIS A 56 -3.11 -20.10 -14.57
CA HIS A 56 -3.73 -20.14 -15.88
C HIS A 56 -4.70 -18.95 -16.04
N PRO A 57 -4.34 -17.88 -16.78
CA PRO A 57 -5.15 -16.66 -16.87
C PRO A 57 -6.45 -16.85 -17.66
N SER A 58 -6.52 -17.89 -18.52
CA SER A 58 -7.74 -18.25 -19.24
C SER A 58 -8.46 -19.39 -18.53
N VAL A 59 -9.66 -19.08 -18.01
CA VAL A 59 -10.56 -20.08 -17.42
C VAL A 59 -10.92 -21.16 -18.44
N TRP A 60 -11.06 -20.82 -19.72
CA TRP A 60 -11.39 -21.77 -20.77
C TRP A 60 -10.28 -22.80 -21.00
N GLU A 61 -9.04 -22.35 -21.12
CA GLU A 61 -7.88 -23.24 -21.30
C GLU A 61 -7.65 -24.11 -20.06
N ALA A 62 -7.79 -23.53 -18.86
CA ALA A 62 -7.70 -24.27 -17.60
C ALA A 62 -8.74 -25.39 -17.52
N ARG A 63 -9.99 -25.13 -17.93
CA ARG A 63 -11.07 -26.13 -17.98
C ARG A 63 -10.75 -27.31 -18.89
N LYS A 64 -10.22 -27.05 -20.10
CA LYS A 64 -9.83 -28.11 -21.03
C LYS A 64 -8.73 -28.99 -20.44
N LYS A 65 -7.70 -28.40 -19.84
CA LYS A 65 -6.60 -29.11 -19.17
C LYS A 65 -7.10 -29.97 -18.01
N ALA A 66 -7.92 -29.40 -17.13
CA ALA A 66 -8.48 -30.11 -15.98
C ALA A 66 -9.34 -31.31 -16.40
N ALA A 67 -10.16 -31.16 -17.45
CA ALA A 67 -10.95 -32.26 -18.01
C ALA A 67 -10.07 -33.37 -18.61
N ALA A 68 -9.02 -33.00 -19.36
CA ALA A 68 -8.08 -33.95 -19.93
C ALA A 68 -7.27 -34.72 -18.86
N GLU A 69 -6.93 -34.06 -17.75
CA GLU A 69 -6.18 -34.66 -16.64
C GLU A 69 -7.06 -35.35 -15.58
N GLY A 70 -8.38 -35.23 -15.67
CA GLY A 70 -9.31 -35.72 -14.65
C GLY A 70 -9.13 -35.06 -13.27
N LYS A 71 -8.66 -33.81 -13.22
CA LYS A 71 -8.36 -33.08 -11.98
C LYS A 71 -9.39 -31.97 -11.72
N PRO A 72 -9.67 -31.64 -10.45
CA PRO A 72 -10.52 -30.50 -10.11
C PRO A 72 -9.82 -29.16 -10.42
N LEU A 73 -10.63 -28.10 -10.62
CA LEU A 73 -10.15 -26.74 -10.78
C LEU A 73 -10.10 -26.01 -9.44
N PHE A 74 -9.00 -25.32 -9.19
CA PHE A 74 -8.89 -24.30 -8.15
C PHE A 74 -8.91 -22.92 -8.81
N ILE A 75 -9.87 -22.07 -8.43
CA ILE A 75 -10.05 -20.73 -8.97
C ILE A 75 -9.79 -19.71 -7.86
N TRP A 76 -8.87 -18.79 -8.11
CA TRP A 76 -8.62 -17.63 -7.26
C TRP A 76 -9.00 -16.37 -8.05
N ALA A 77 -9.95 -15.59 -7.52
CA ALA A 77 -10.32 -14.28 -8.06
C ALA A 77 -10.20 -13.21 -6.97
N GLY A 78 -9.45 -12.15 -7.22
CA GLY A 78 -9.35 -10.98 -6.35
C GLY A 78 -10.34 -9.87 -6.75
N SER A 79 -10.74 -9.03 -5.81
CA SER A 79 -11.58 -7.84 -6.06
C SER A 79 -10.76 -6.70 -6.70
N GLY A 80 -10.27 -6.91 -7.91
CA GLY A 80 -9.60 -5.87 -8.72
C GLY A 80 -8.11 -6.08 -8.99
N GLY A 81 -7.51 -7.21 -8.61
CA GLY A 81 -6.15 -7.60 -9.01
C GLY A 81 -6.15 -9.05 -9.48
N ALA A 82 -5.68 -9.30 -10.70
CA ALA A 82 -5.47 -10.66 -11.19
C ALA A 82 -4.39 -11.34 -10.31
N PRO A 83 -4.54 -12.61 -9.94
CA PRO A 83 -3.39 -13.37 -9.44
C PRO A 83 -2.32 -13.32 -10.54
N ALA A 84 -1.12 -12.89 -10.17
CA ALA A 84 0.04 -12.52 -10.99
C ALA A 84 0.21 -13.22 -12.36
N ALA A 85 -0.72 -12.99 -13.29
CA ALA A 85 -0.45 -13.00 -14.71
C ALA A 85 0.10 -11.62 -14.96
N GLY A 86 1.43 -11.51 -14.97
CA GLY A 86 2.17 -10.26 -14.94
C GLY A 86 1.50 -9.12 -15.71
N CYS A 87 1.51 -7.93 -15.11
CA CYS A 87 1.31 -6.70 -15.86
C CYS A 87 2.36 -6.59 -16.97
#